data_AF-A0A1H0L8J6-F1
#
_entry.id   AF-A0A1H0L8J6-F1
#
_cell.length_a   1.000
_cell.length_b   1.000
_cell.length_c   1.000
_cell.angle_alpha   90.00
_cell.angle_beta   90.00
_cell.angle_gamma   90.00
#
_symmetry.space_group_name_H-M   'P 1'
#
loop_
_entity.id
_entity.type
_entity.pdbx_description
1 polymer ?
#
loop_
_entity_poly.entity_id
_entity_poly.type
_entity_poly.pdbx_seq_one_letter_code
_entity_poly.pdbx_strand_id
1 'polypeptide(L)'
;MPLKNGYKTVCSGRCVVLLTVLFLSLYPSALFAQSAKGTTPSEPVSLEVLGTVLDSHGRGVANAALEVFLNGQSLEDPAGAGSVREGGKILTKEDGTYHASFLLGEELLDPENVLEITAHKPSFADNSYILEQHELTTAGKNVIAMAEIRMKRDAGPAFWLATIVFVLAYILISFELLHRTVAAMLGASIMLVVSYTLGTLNPKYHILSYERAIEAIDMNVIFLLMGMMIIVGILKHTGIFQWCAYKCYQLARGKILLLAIILMSFTAVASAFLDNVTTMLLLTPVTIEIAVSLRIAPAALLIPEILASNIGGTATLIGDPPNIMIGSYAGLSFVEFVVNLAPVCVVALVFLFVYTKIVFAKDYKKANIDDIKGFTESLRAEYRITDRTLLGFGLLVMAIVVAFFLTHSVWHMEVSVAALFGASLLFTFGLVTNRINLLELIEKDIEWTTLLFFMFLFILVAGVEETGLLDIVADWVRSLAGGNLVMSICLILWVSAIMSAFVDNIPFTATMLPIVAYLTQVIPGAENGVLWWALAFGACFGGNGTMIGASANVVTLGIAESAGFPVRFFAFMKVAFLYMIISVAIANVWLLMFY
;
A
#
# COMPACT_ATOMS: atom_id res chain seq x y z
N MET A 1 -59.35 37.89 21.29
CA MET A 1 -60.09 36.90 22.11
C MET A 1 -59.21 35.65 22.26
N PRO A 2 -59.27 34.89 23.37
CA PRO A 2 -58.32 33.80 23.71
C PRO A 2 -58.73 32.46 23.03
N LEU A 3 -58.02 31.32 23.13
CA LEU A 3 -57.29 30.56 24.19
C LEU A 3 -56.11 29.78 23.52
N LYS A 4 -55.24 28.91 24.08
CA LYS A 4 -54.56 28.48 25.35
C LYS A 4 -53.54 27.38 24.86
N ASN A 5 -52.48 26.88 25.52
CA ASN A 5 -51.69 27.08 26.76
C ASN A 5 -50.30 26.42 26.48
N GLY A 6 -49.23 26.51 27.30
CA GLY A 6 -48.98 27.32 28.49
C GLY A 6 -47.64 26.97 29.19
N TYR A 7 -46.95 28.01 29.70
CA TYR A 7 -45.85 28.03 30.68
C TYR A 7 -44.43 27.54 30.34
N LYS A 8 -43.47 28.14 31.08
CA LYS A 8 -42.01 28.18 30.84
C LYS A 8 -41.21 27.72 32.09
N THR A 9 -39.99 27.29 31.81
CA THR A 9 -38.75 27.26 32.64
C THR A 9 -38.71 28.07 33.95
N VAL A 10 -38.00 27.52 34.96
CA VAL A 10 -37.17 28.29 35.91
C VAL A 10 -35.78 27.62 36.07
N CYS A 11 -34.80 28.46 36.37
CA CYS A 11 -33.35 28.31 36.23
C CYS A 11 -32.58 27.46 37.28
N SER A 12 -31.37 27.06 36.86
CA SER A 12 -30.09 27.14 37.60
C SER A 12 -29.67 26.06 38.61
N GLY A 13 -28.34 25.81 38.64
CA GLY A 13 -27.62 25.33 39.83
C GLY A 13 -26.75 24.08 39.67
N ARG A 14 -25.44 24.27 39.43
CA ARG A 14 -24.32 23.34 39.74
C ARG A 14 -24.43 21.86 39.29
N CYS A 15 -23.57 21.45 38.35
CA CYS A 15 -22.49 20.49 38.63
C CYS A 15 -21.59 20.30 37.40
N VAL A 16 -20.33 20.72 37.53
CA VAL A 16 -19.23 20.43 36.60
C VAL A 16 -18.03 20.04 37.48
N VAL A 17 -17.17 19.14 36.98
CA VAL A 17 -16.02 18.54 37.68
C VAL A 17 -16.40 17.57 38.81
N LEU A 18 -16.36 16.26 38.52
CA LEU A 18 -15.53 15.23 39.19
C LEU A 18 -16.03 13.83 38.79
N LEU A 19 -15.26 13.13 37.94
CA LEU A 19 -15.33 11.67 37.80
C LEU A 19 -14.04 11.16 37.14
N THR A 20 -12.94 11.25 37.89
CA THR A 20 -11.63 10.71 37.54
C THR A 20 -11.08 10.01 38.78
N VAL A 21 -10.41 8.86 38.60
CA VAL A 21 -9.78 8.04 39.66
C VAL A 21 -10.75 7.41 40.67
N LEU A 22 -11.07 6.11 40.48
CA LEU A 22 -11.04 5.06 41.51
C LEU A 22 -11.54 3.71 40.97
N PHE A 23 -10.62 2.85 40.53
CA PHE A 23 -10.84 1.39 40.47
C PHE A 23 -9.47 0.68 40.49
N LEU A 24 -8.88 0.56 41.68
CA LEU A 24 -7.66 -0.20 41.92
C LEU A 24 -7.63 -0.63 43.38
N SER A 25 -7.36 -1.91 43.67
CA SER A 25 -7.44 -2.57 45.00
C SER A 25 -8.83 -2.47 45.67
N LEU A 26 -9.50 -3.55 46.08
CA LEU A 26 -9.11 -4.46 47.17
C LEU A 26 -9.96 -5.74 47.09
N TYR A 27 -9.31 -6.90 46.97
CA TYR A 27 -9.90 -8.20 47.32
C TYR A 27 -9.35 -8.65 48.68
N PRO A 28 -10.18 -8.70 49.75
CA PRO A 28 -9.86 -9.45 50.95
C PRO A 28 -10.55 -10.82 50.91
N SER A 29 -9.77 -11.89 51.00
CA SER A 29 -10.25 -13.28 51.08
C SER A 29 -10.79 -13.62 52.47
N ALA A 30 -11.92 -14.31 52.55
CA ALA A 30 -12.37 -15.03 53.74
C ALA A 30 -13.20 -16.27 53.36
N LEU A 31 -12.85 -17.45 53.90
CA LEU A 31 -13.56 -18.70 53.66
C LEU A 31 -14.79 -18.82 54.57
N PHE A 32 -15.86 -19.43 54.06
CA PHE A 32 -16.67 -20.38 54.83
C PHE A 32 -17.40 -21.35 53.89
N ALA A 33 -16.94 -22.60 53.86
CA ALA A 33 -17.65 -23.74 53.27
C ALA A 33 -17.59 -24.92 54.26
N GLN A 34 -18.69 -25.64 54.43
CA GLN A 34 -18.80 -26.67 55.47
C GLN A 34 -18.17 -28.01 55.03
N SER A 35 -17.53 -28.70 55.98
CA SER A 35 -16.94 -30.03 55.79
C SER A 35 -18.00 -31.09 55.52
N ALA A 36 -18.28 -31.36 54.24
CA ALA A 36 -18.88 -32.63 53.83
C ALA A 36 -17.79 -33.71 53.73
N LYS A 37 -17.94 -34.82 54.46
CA LYS A 37 -17.03 -35.98 54.34
C LYS A 37 -17.35 -36.77 53.07
N GLY A 38 -16.75 -36.36 51.96
CA GLY A 38 -16.54 -37.15 50.75
C GLY A 38 -15.05 -37.32 50.49
N THR A 39 -14.67 -38.27 49.64
CA THR A 39 -13.28 -38.48 49.20
C THR A 39 -12.66 -37.18 48.68
N THR A 40 -11.50 -36.81 49.20
CA THR A 40 -10.69 -35.69 48.67
C THR A 40 -10.35 -35.95 47.20
N PRO A 41 -10.73 -35.06 46.27
CA PRO A 41 -10.06 -34.98 44.99
C PRO A 41 -8.59 -34.64 45.23
N SER A 42 -7.68 -35.16 44.40
CA SER A 42 -6.34 -34.58 44.29
C SER A 42 -6.47 -33.12 43.83
N GLU A 43 -5.64 -32.23 44.36
CA GLU A 43 -5.54 -30.87 43.79
C GLU A 43 -4.97 -31.01 42.37
N PRO A 44 -5.58 -30.40 41.34
CA PRO A 44 -5.20 -30.61 39.96
C PRO A 44 -3.77 -30.13 39.68
N VAL A 45 -3.11 -30.83 38.77
CA VAL A 45 -1.86 -30.42 38.12
C VAL A 45 -2.23 -29.40 37.04
N SER A 46 -1.51 -28.27 36.96
CA SER A 46 -1.66 -27.37 35.83
C SER A 46 -0.66 -27.71 34.73
N LEU A 47 -1.11 -27.67 33.48
CA LEU A 47 -0.28 -27.76 32.29
C LEU A 47 -0.32 -26.41 31.58
N GLU A 48 0.84 -25.77 31.43
CA GLU A 48 1.02 -24.60 30.57
C GLU A 48 1.80 -25.03 29.33
N VAL A 49 1.16 -24.93 28.16
CA VAL A 49 1.79 -25.16 26.87
C VAL A 49 2.07 -23.81 26.21
N LEU A 50 3.34 -23.53 25.97
CA LEU A 50 3.83 -22.34 25.29
C LEU A 50 4.46 -22.76 23.96
N GLY A 51 4.37 -21.92 22.93
CA GLY A 51 4.96 -22.29 21.66
C GLY A 51 4.77 -21.29 20.53
N THR A 52 5.26 -21.70 19.37
CA THR A 52 5.04 -21.02 18.09
C THR A 52 4.57 -22.03 17.04
N VAL A 53 3.64 -21.61 16.20
CA VAL A 53 3.32 -22.30 14.94
C VAL A 53 4.01 -21.53 13.81
N LEU A 54 4.88 -22.21 13.07
CA LEU A 54 5.70 -21.62 12.00
C LEU A 54 5.35 -22.24 10.64
N ASP A 55 5.50 -21.47 9.57
CA ASP A 55 5.37 -21.98 8.20
C ASP A 55 6.68 -22.65 7.70
N SER A 56 6.67 -23.09 6.44
CA SER A 56 7.85 -23.62 5.73
C SER A 56 9.02 -22.65 5.60
N HIS A 57 8.80 -21.36 5.90
CA HIS A 57 9.72 -20.25 5.71
C HIS A 57 10.22 -19.67 7.04
N GLY A 58 9.71 -20.14 8.17
CA GLY A 58 10.07 -19.70 9.52
C GLY A 58 9.27 -18.50 10.03
N ARG A 59 8.17 -18.12 9.37
CA ARG A 59 7.28 -17.04 9.80
C ARG A 59 6.14 -17.60 10.66
N GLY A 60 5.64 -16.79 11.60
CA GLY A 60 4.49 -17.15 12.43
C GLY A 60 3.22 -17.39 11.61
N VAL A 61 2.49 -18.46 11.92
CA VAL A 61 1.19 -18.77 11.32
C VAL A 61 0.09 -18.20 12.19
N ALA A 62 -0.41 -17.01 11.83
CA ALA A 62 -1.52 -16.34 12.52
C ALA A 62 -2.84 -17.12 12.40
N ASN A 63 -3.67 -17.09 13.46
CA ASN A 63 -5.01 -17.68 13.50
C ASN A 63 -5.06 -19.18 13.10
N ALA A 64 -4.02 -19.95 13.45
CA ALA A 64 -4.08 -21.40 13.43
C ALA A 64 -4.80 -21.89 14.69
N ALA A 65 -5.76 -22.80 14.51
CA ALA A 65 -6.48 -23.43 15.60
C ALA A 65 -5.65 -24.58 16.18
N LEU A 66 -5.53 -24.60 17.51
CA LEU A 66 -4.78 -25.60 18.25
C LEU A 66 -5.74 -26.49 19.06
N GLU A 67 -5.56 -27.80 18.91
CA GLU A 67 -6.23 -28.83 19.70
C GLU A 67 -5.16 -29.67 20.40
N VAL A 68 -5.31 -29.87 21.71
CA VAL A 68 -4.35 -30.61 22.53
C VAL A 68 -5.01 -31.90 22.99
N PHE A 69 -4.30 -33.01 22.89
CA PHE A 69 -4.79 -34.35 23.18
C PHE A 69 -3.88 -35.04 24.22
N LEU A 70 -4.49 -35.65 25.23
CA LEU A 70 -3.82 -36.55 26.16
C LEU A 70 -4.30 -37.98 25.85
N ASN A 71 -3.39 -38.87 25.44
CA ASN A 71 -3.71 -40.23 24.99
C ASN A 71 -4.82 -40.29 23.92
N GLY A 72 -4.88 -39.29 23.04
CA GLY A 72 -5.91 -39.15 22.00
C GLY A 72 -7.27 -38.62 22.47
N GLN A 73 -7.43 -38.26 23.75
CA GLN A 73 -8.60 -37.51 24.24
C GLN A 73 -8.32 -36.01 24.20
N SER A 74 -9.20 -35.24 23.54
CA SER A 74 -9.07 -33.78 23.45
C SER A 74 -9.26 -33.12 24.82
N LEU A 75 -8.38 -32.16 25.14
CA LEU A 75 -8.41 -31.39 26.38
C LEU A 75 -9.14 -30.06 26.19
N GLU A 76 -10.11 -29.77 27.06
CA GLU A 76 -10.73 -28.44 27.15
C GLU A 76 -9.94 -27.56 28.14
N ASP A 77 -9.55 -26.34 27.74
CA ASP A 77 -8.99 -25.32 28.64
C ASP A 77 -10.13 -24.71 29.51
N PRO A 78 -10.14 -24.96 30.84
CA PRO A 78 -11.21 -24.51 31.74
C PRO A 78 -10.94 -23.13 32.36
N ALA A 79 -9.74 -22.56 32.12
CA ALA A 79 -9.24 -21.38 32.83
C ALA A 79 -9.37 -20.09 32.00
N GLY A 80 -9.29 -20.17 30.67
CA GLY A 80 -9.36 -19.01 29.78
C GLY A 80 -8.19 -18.02 29.97
N ALA A 81 -7.04 -18.53 30.43
CA ALA A 81 -5.89 -17.73 30.85
C ALA A 81 -4.86 -17.48 29.72
N GLY A 82 -5.15 -17.86 28.47
CA GLY A 82 -4.22 -17.76 27.36
C GLY A 82 -4.87 -17.58 25.99
N SER A 83 -4.29 -16.67 25.20
CA SER A 83 -4.55 -16.43 23.76
C SER A 83 -5.97 -15.99 23.36
N VAL A 84 -6.15 -15.74 22.06
CA VAL A 84 -7.44 -15.35 21.46
C VAL A 84 -8.30 -16.60 21.29
N ARG A 85 -9.60 -16.50 21.58
CA ARG A 85 -10.57 -17.58 21.37
C ARG A 85 -11.63 -17.19 20.35
N GLU A 86 -11.83 -18.03 19.35
CA GLU A 86 -13.03 -18.05 18.52
C GLU A 86 -13.65 -19.46 18.53
N GLY A 87 -14.97 -19.57 18.63
CA GLY A 87 -15.69 -20.85 18.68
C GLY A 87 -15.33 -21.78 19.85
N GLY A 88 -14.54 -21.33 20.82
CA GLY A 88 -14.01 -22.12 21.93
C GLY A 88 -12.62 -22.73 21.70
N LYS A 89 -12.04 -22.58 20.50
CA LYS A 89 -10.68 -23.06 20.19
C LYS A 89 -9.60 -22.07 20.62
N ILE A 90 -8.40 -22.58 20.82
CA ILE A 90 -7.18 -21.82 21.10
C ILE A 90 -6.59 -21.36 19.76
N LEU A 91 -6.31 -20.07 19.59
CA LEU A 91 -5.76 -19.50 18.36
C LEU A 91 -4.36 -18.92 18.59
N THR A 92 -3.47 -19.12 17.61
CA THR A 92 -2.20 -18.40 17.53
C THR A 92 -2.40 -16.91 17.24
N LYS A 93 -1.55 -16.06 17.83
CA LYS A 93 -1.47 -14.63 17.50
C LYS A 93 -0.82 -14.41 16.12
N GLU A 94 -0.76 -13.16 15.67
CA GLU A 94 -0.10 -12.72 14.43
C GLU A 94 1.34 -13.26 14.27
N ASP A 95 2.12 -13.26 15.35
CA ASP A 95 3.50 -13.77 15.41
C ASP A 95 3.61 -15.31 15.47
N GLY A 96 2.48 -16.01 15.33
CA GLY A 96 2.39 -17.47 15.48
C GLY A 96 2.49 -17.97 16.92
N THR A 97 2.67 -17.10 17.92
CA THR A 97 2.79 -17.52 19.33
C THR A 97 1.45 -17.97 19.90
N TYR A 98 1.49 -18.93 20.81
CA TYR A 98 0.33 -19.37 21.58
C TYR A 98 0.66 -19.63 23.05
N HIS A 99 -0.39 -19.61 23.87
CA HIS A 99 -0.37 -20.03 25.27
C HIS A 99 -1.68 -20.76 25.55
N ALA A 100 -1.58 -22.02 25.94
CA ALA A 100 -2.69 -22.87 26.34
C ALA A 100 -2.50 -23.31 27.80
N SER A 101 -3.58 -23.30 28.59
CA SER A 101 -3.53 -23.70 30.00
C SER A 101 -4.61 -24.74 30.27
N PHE A 102 -4.26 -25.83 30.95
CA PHE A 102 -5.18 -26.92 31.28
C PHE A 102 -5.05 -27.30 32.76
N LEU A 103 -6.17 -27.75 33.36
CA LEU A 103 -6.20 -28.31 34.71
C LEU A 103 -6.49 -29.81 34.61
N LEU A 104 -5.53 -30.62 35.03
CA LEU A 104 -5.48 -32.06 34.76
C LEU A 104 -5.23 -32.85 36.07
N GLY A 105 -5.39 -34.17 36.01
CA GLY A 105 -5.07 -35.06 37.13
C GLY A 105 -3.55 -35.27 37.30
N GLU A 106 -3.18 -35.99 38.37
CA GLU A 106 -1.80 -36.50 38.55
C GLU A 106 -1.39 -37.49 37.44
N GLU A 107 -2.35 -37.96 36.64
CA GLU A 107 -2.17 -38.73 35.41
C GLU A 107 -1.16 -38.10 34.43
N LEU A 108 -1.01 -36.77 34.42
CA LEU A 108 -0.03 -36.09 33.56
C LEU A 108 1.45 -36.42 33.90
N LEU A 109 1.69 -37.01 35.08
CA LEU A 109 3.03 -37.38 35.56
C LEU A 109 3.41 -38.83 35.23
N ASP A 110 2.55 -39.58 34.54
CA ASP A 110 2.83 -40.96 34.13
C ASP A 110 3.72 -40.99 32.85
N PRO A 111 4.86 -41.71 32.85
CA PRO A 111 5.74 -41.80 31.68
C PRO A 111 5.15 -42.58 30.48
N GLU A 112 4.05 -43.32 30.64
CA GLU A 112 3.35 -43.94 29.49
C GLU A 112 2.36 -42.98 28.79
N ASN A 113 2.07 -41.81 29.36
CA ASN A 113 1.07 -40.89 28.81
C ASN A 113 1.66 -39.96 27.74
N VAL A 114 0.97 -39.88 26.60
CA VAL A 114 1.38 -39.14 25.40
C VAL A 114 0.56 -37.85 25.27
N LEU A 115 1.26 -36.72 25.18
CA LEU A 115 0.69 -35.40 24.95
C LEU A 115 0.94 -34.98 23.50
N GLU A 116 -0.13 -34.77 22.73
CA GLU A 116 -0.09 -34.40 21.31
C GLU A 116 -0.75 -33.03 21.11
N ILE A 117 -0.17 -32.17 20.27
CA ILE A 117 -0.73 -30.86 19.90
C ILE A 117 -0.88 -30.83 18.39
N THR A 118 -2.12 -30.73 17.92
CA THR A 118 -2.43 -30.60 16.50
C THR A 118 -2.74 -29.15 16.15
N ALA A 119 -2.03 -28.61 15.17
CA ALA A 119 -2.35 -27.31 14.56
C ALA A 119 -3.15 -27.53 13.26
N HIS A 120 -4.23 -26.78 13.09
CA HIS A 120 -5.11 -26.78 11.91
C HIS A 120 -5.36 -25.35 11.41
N LYS A 121 -5.07 -25.08 10.13
CA LYS A 121 -5.46 -23.86 9.42
C LYS A 121 -5.79 -24.21 7.96
N PRO A 122 -6.92 -23.77 7.36
CA PRO A 122 -7.38 -24.22 6.04
C PRO A 122 -6.38 -24.13 4.87
N SER A 123 -5.43 -23.20 4.92
CA SER A 123 -4.39 -22.98 3.91
C SER A 123 -3.13 -23.85 4.10
N PHE A 124 -3.15 -24.76 5.06
CA PHE A 124 -2.04 -25.59 5.48
C PHE A 124 -2.47 -27.05 5.63
N ALA A 125 -1.52 -27.97 5.49
CA ALA A 125 -1.68 -29.34 5.96
C ALA A 125 -1.62 -29.35 7.48
N ASP A 126 -2.61 -30.00 8.11
CA ASP A 126 -2.65 -30.24 9.54
C ASP A 126 -1.37 -30.96 9.98
N ASN A 127 -0.78 -30.53 11.11
CA ASN A 127 0.40 -31.17 11.66
C ASN A 127 0.29 -31.35 13.17
N SER A 128 0.66 -32.54 13.63
CA SER A 128 0.69 -32.93 15.04
C SER A 128 2.12 -32.93 15.55
N TYR A 129 2.34 -32.31 16.71
CA TYR A 129 3.57 -32.41 17.47
C TYR A 129 3.32 -33.24 18.72
N ILE A 130 4.06 -34.34 18.87
CA ILE A 130 4.04 -35.16 20.09
C ILE A 130 5.14 -34.60 21.00
N LEU A 131 4.75 -34.11 22.18
CA LEU A 131 5.67 -33.66 23.21
C LEU A 131 6.30 -34.87 23.90
N GLU A 132 7.63 -34.93 23.93
CA GLU A 132 8.33 -35.95 24.69
C GLU A 132 8.42 -35.58 26.18
N GLN A 133 8.44 -36.61 27.05
CA GLN A 133 8.65 -36.47 28.50
C GLN A 133 9.89 -35.63 28.88
N HIS A 134 10.91 -35.56 28.00
CA HIS A 134 12.13 -34.80 28.24
C HIS A 134 11.98 -33.28 27.99
N GLU A 135 10.88 -32.85 27.36
CA GLU A 135 10.56 -31.45 27.04
C GLU A 135 9.65 -30.81 28.11
N LEU A 136 9.12 -31.63 29.02
CA LEU A 136 8.26 -31.22 30.13
C LEU A 136 9.10 -30.72 31.32
N THR A 137 8.93 -29.45 31.68
CA THR A 137 9.60 -28.84 32.84
C THR A 137 8.65 -28.74 34.03
N THR A 138 8.87 -29.55 35.06
CA THR A 138 7.99 -29.62 36.24
C THR A 138 8.44 -28.69 37.37
N ALA A 139 7.59 -27.72 37.72
CA ALA A 139 7.74 -26.78 38.82
C ALA A 139 6.68 -27.03 39.91
N GLY A 140 6.88 -28.08 40.72
CA GLY A 140 5.93 -28.48 41.75
C GLY A 140 4.70 -29.18 41.15
N LYS A 141 3.55 -28.50 41.14
CA LYS A 141 2.30 -28.97 40.49
C LYS A 141 2.00 -28.29 39.15
N ASN A 142 2.92 -27.45 38.66
CA ASN A 142 2.84 -26.85 37.34
C ASN A 142 3.80 -27.61 36.41
N VAL A 143 3.30 -28.10 35.28
CA VAL A 143 4.09 -28.66 34.18
C VAL A 143 4.11 -27.64 33.05
N ILE A 144 5.29 -27.25 32.60
CA ILE A 144 5.46 -26.31 31.49
C ILE A 144 6.05 -27.08 30.30
N ALA A 145 5.39 -26.97 29.15
CA ALA A 145 5.85 -27.54 27.89
C ALA A 145 6.15 -26.42 26.87
N MET A 146 7.18 -26.63 26.05
CA MET A 146 7.48 -25.76 24.90
C MET A 146 7.47 -26.57 23.61
N ALA A 147 6.67 -26.15 22.63
CA ALA A 147 6.56 -26.82 21.33
C ALA A 147 6.62 -25.85 20.15
N GLU A 148 7.39 -26.20 19.12
CA GLU A 148 7.46 -25.49 17.84
C GLU A 148 6.80 -26.36 16.74
N ILE A 149 5.63 -25.94 16.26
CA ILE A 149 4.86 -26.72 15.29
C ILE A 149 5.07 -26.13 13.89
N ARG A 150 5.72 -26.87 13.00
CA ARG A 150 5.94 -26.43 11.62
C ARG A 150 4.82 -26.92 10.70
N MET A 151 4.00 -26.01 10.19
CA MET A 151 2.96 -26.30 9.22
C MET A 151 3.45 -26.07 7.79
N LYS A 152 2.99 -26.89 6.85
CA LYS A 152 3.28 -26.74 5.41
C LYS A 152 2.04 -26.28 4.67
N ARG A 153 2.16 -25.34 3.73
CA ARG A 153 1.05 -24.93 2.85
C ARG A 153 0.42 -26.13 2.13
N ASP A 154 -0.90 -26.16 2.03
CA ASP A 154 -1.66 -27.10 1.21
C ASP A 154 -2.35 -26.38 0.04
N ALA A 155 -2.33 -27.01 -1.14
CA ALA A 155 -2.93 -26.47 -2.37
C ALA A 155 -4.44 -26.81 -2.43
N GLY A 156 -5.15 -26.54 -1.34
CA GLY A 156 -6.56 -26.91 -1.12
C GLY A 156 -7.57 -26.06 -1.91
N PRO A 157 -8.88 -26.25 -1.68
CA PRO A 157 -9.94 -25.54 -2.40
C PRO A 157 -9.85 -24.01 -2.26
N ALA A 158 -9.57 -23.51 -1.05
CA ALA A 158 -9.34 -22.08 -0.80
C ALA A 158 -8.21 -21.51 -1.67
N PHE A 159 -7.06 -22.20 -1.76
CA PHE A 159 -5.92 -21.79 -2.58
C PHE A 159 -6.28 -21.64 -4.06
N TRP A 160 -6.96 -22.63 -4.64
CA TRP A 160 -7.33 -22.57 -6.06
C TRP A 160 -8.41 -21.52 -6.32
N LEU A 161 -9.39 -21.35 -5.43
CA LEU A 161 -10.42 -20.32 -5.57
C LEU A 161 -9.83 -18.92 -5.44
N ALA A 162 -8.97 -18.67 -4.45
CA ALA A 162 -8.26 -17.40 -4.30
C ALA A 162 -7.39 -17.10 -5.53
N THR A 163 -6.58 -18.06 -5.97
CA THR A 163 -5.72 -17.93 -7.15
C THR A 163 -6.52 -17.65 -8.42
N ILE A 164 -7.63 -18.34 -8.67
CA ILE A 164 -8.47 -18.13 -9.86
C ILE A 164 -9.14 -16.75 -9.81
N VAL A 165 -9.72 -16.36 -8.67
CA VAL A 165 -10.37 -15.05 -8.52
C VAL A 165 -9.35 -13.91 -8.65
N PHE A 166 -8.17 -14.08 -8.05
CA PHE A 166 -7.05 -13.16 -8.19
C PHE A 166 -6.63 -13.00 -9.64
N VAL A 167 -6.31 -14.10 -10.34
CA VAL A 167 -5.83 -14.06 -11.73
C VAL A 167 -6.89 -13.47 -12.67
N LEU A 168 -8.17 -13.78 -12.48
CA LEU A 168 -9.26 -13.18 -13.26
C LEU A 168 -9.40 -11.68 -13.00
N ALA A 169 -9.37 -11.23 -11.75
CA ALA A 169 -9.40 -9.80 -11.42
C ALA A 169 -8.16 -9.06 -11.97
N TYR A 170 -6.98 -9.67 -11.84
CA TYR A 170 -5.72 -9.13 -12.35
C TYR A 170 -5.74 -9.01 -13.88
N ILE A 171 -6.30 -9.99 -14.60
CA ILE A 171 -6.53 -9.91 -16.06
C ILE A 171 -7.50 -8.78 -16.40
N LEU A 172 -8.62 -8.64 -15.68
CA LEU A 172 -9.60 -7.57 -15.92
C LEU A 172 -9.00 -6.17 -15.72
N ILE A 173 -8.12 -6.00 -14.73
CA ILE A 173 -7.39 -4.76 -14.47
C ILE A 173 -6.32 -4.52 -15.54
N SER A 174 -5.44 -5.51 -15.77
CA SER A 174 -4.25 -5.38 -16.66
C SER A 174 -4.60 -5.05 -18.10
N PHE A 175 -5.70 -5.61 -18.62
CA PHE A 175 -6.16 -5.39 -19.99
C PHE A 175 -7.28 -4.35 -20.08
N GLU A 176 -7.54 -3.59 -19.01
CA GLU A 176 -8.59 -2.56 -18.89
C GLU A 176 -10.00 -3.01 -19.33
N LEU A 177 -10.28 -4.32 -19.27
CA LEU A 177 -11.55 -4.93 -19.69
C LEU A 177 -12.72 -4.53 -18.79
N LEU A 178 -12.41 -4.06 -17.58
CA LEU A 178 -13.34 -3.48 -16.63
C LEU A 178 -12.62 -2.40 -15.82
N HIS A 179 -13.32 -1.33 -15.45
CA HIS A 179 -12.75 -0.24 -14.64
C HIS A 179 -12.09 -0.79 -13.36
N ARG A 180 -10.81 -0.49 -13.14
CA ARG A 180 -9.93 -1.14 -12.15
C ARG A 180 -10.54 -1.31 -10.75
N THR A 181 -11.19 -0.26 -10.24
CA THR A 181 -11.89 -0.26 -8.95
C THR A 181 -12.98 -1.33 -8.86
N VAL A 182 -13.74 -1.53 -9.93
CA VAL A 182 -14.84 -2.50 -10.00
C VAL A 182 -14.29 -3.93 -10.13
N ALA A 183 -13.22 -4.11 -10.90
CA ALA A 183 -12.55 -5.42 -10.99
C ALA A 183 -11.95 -5.86 -9.64
N ALA A 184 -11.25 -4.97 -8.93
CA ALA A 184 -10.75 -5.24 -7.59
C ALA A 184 -11.88 -5.50 -6.58
N MET A 185 -12.92 -4.65 -6.58
CA MET A 185 -14.10 -4.80 -5.72
C MET A 185 -14.83 -6.13 -5.95
N LEU A 186 -14.99 -6.56 -7.21
CA LEU A 186 -15.59 -7.85 -7.53
C LEU A 186 -14.70 -9.00 -7.05
N GLY A 187 -13.39 -8.97 -7.28
CA GLY A 187 -12.50 -10.03 -6.79
C GLY A 187 -12.51 -10.14 -5.26
N ALA A 188 -12.35 -9.02 -4.55
CA ALA A 188 -12.37 -8.96 -3.09
C ALA A 188 -13.71 -9.44 -2.50
N SER A 189 -14.83 -8.97 -3.06
CA SER A 189 -16.17 -9.40 -2.60
C SER A 189 -16.45 -10.87 -2.92
N ILE A 190 -15.95 -11.42 -4.03
CA ILE A 190 -16.05 -12.87 -4.31
C ILE A 190 -15.23 -13.68 -3.29
N MET A 191 -14.00 -13.27 -2.96
CA MET A 191 -13.18 -13.96 -1.94
C MET A 191 -13.87 -13.98 -0.56
N LEU A 192 -14.46 -12.85 -0.14
CA LEU A 192 -15.20 -12.74 1.12
C LEU A 192 -16.51 -13.56 1.09
N VAL A 193 -17.28 -13.49 -0.01
CA VAL A 193 -18.51 -14.29 -0.16
C VAL A 193 -18.19 -15.78 -0.14
N VAL A 194 -17.14 -16.24 -0.81
CA VAL A 194 -16.68 -17.64 -0.74
C VAL A 194 -16.31 -18.02 0.70
N SER A 195 -15.56 -17.16 1.40
CA SER A 195 -15.10 -17.43 2.78
C SER A 195 -16.22 -17.54 3.79
N TYR A 196 -17.26 -16.70 3.67
CA TYR A 196 -18.40 -16.66 4.60
C TYR A 196 -19.63 -17.47 4.14
N THR A 197 -19.62 -18.07 2.95
CA THR A 197 -20.65 -19.04 2.52
C THR A 197 -20.11 -20.46 2.44
N LEU A 198 -19.16 -20.73 1.54
CA LEU A 198 -18.56 -22.06 1.37
C LEU A 198 -17.61 -22.39 2.51
N GLY A 199 -16.80 -21.43 2.97
CA GLY A 199 -15.91 -21.60 4.13
C GLY A 199 -16.66 -21.92 5.42
N THR A 200 -17.82 -21.29 5.64
CA THR A 200 -18.73 -21.58 6.77
C THR A 200 -19.34 -22.99 6.71
N LEU A 201 -19.59 -23.52 5.50
CA LEU A 201 -20.09 -24.89 5.29
C LEU A 201 -18.98 -25.94 5.34
N ASN A 202 -17.76 -25.58 4.97
CA ASN A 202 -16.57 -26.44 5.00
C ASN A 202 -15.31 -25.55 5.10
N PRO A 203 -14.59 -25.57 6.25
CA PRO A 203 -13.44 -24.69 6.49
C PRO A 203 -12.38 -24.69 5.37
N LYS A 204 -12.22 -25.79 4.61
CA LYS A 204 -11.26 -25.88 3.48
C LYS A 204 -11.55 -24.94 2.31
N TYR A 205 -12.66 -24.20 2.35
CA TYR A 205 -13.04 -23.15 1.40
C TYR A 205 -12.92 -21.73 1.96
N HIS A 206 -12.49 -21.56 3.22
CA HIS A 206 -12.24 -20.25 3.82
C HIS A 206 -10.92 -19.67 3.29
N ILE A 207 -10.98 -18.49 2.66
CA ILE A 207 -9.82 -17.81 2.04
C ILE A 207 -9.27 -16.72 2.97
N LEU A 208 -10.16 -15.88 3.52
CA LEU A 208 -9.80 -14.67 4.26
C LEU A 208 -10.95 -14.28 5.21
N SER A 209 -10.64 -13.96 6.47
CA SER A 209 -11.61 -13.41 7.43
C SER A 209 -11.86 -11.92 7.19
N TYR A 210 -12.97 -11.40 7.68
CA TYR A 210 -13.34 -9.99 7.56
C TYR A 210 -12.35 -9.09 8.32
N GLU A 211 -11.93 -9.53 9.49
CA GLU A 211 -10.96 -8.88 10.37
C GLU A 211 -9.62 -8.72 9.63
N ARG A 212 -9.08 -9.84 9.11
CA ARG A 212 -7.85 -9.86 8.31
C ARG A 212 -7.96 -9.06 7.02
N ALA A 213 -9.15 -9.03 6.40
CA ALA A 213 -9.41 -8.21 5.22
C ALA A 213 -9.40 -6.70 5.53
N ILE A 214 -9.87 -6.28 6.71
CA ILE A 214 -9.79 -4.87 7.15
C ILE A 214 -8.37 -4.51 7.60
N GLU A 215 -7.69 -5.39 8.33
CA GLU A 215 -6.27 -5.24 8.74
C GLU A 215 -5.32 -5.12 7.54
N ALA A 216 -5.61 -5.82 6.44
CA ALA A 216 -4.82 -5.75 5.21
C ALA A 216 -4.89 -4.37 4.51
N ILE A 217 -5.92 -3.55 4.80
CA ILE A 217 -6.05 -2.22 4.21
C ILE A 217 -5.02 -1.29 4.85
N ASP A 218 -3.97 -0.97 4.09
CA ASP A 218 -2.98 0.02 4.50
C ASP A 218 -3.60 1.43 4.59
N MET A 219 -4.03 1.80 5.80
CA MET A 219 -4.61 3.11 6.10
C MET A 219 -3.60 4.25 5.95
N ASN A 220 -2.30 4.00 6.02
CA ASN A 220 -1.27 5.01 5.77
C ASN A 220 -1.27 5.39 4.29
N VAL A 221 -1.31 4.41 3.38
CA VAL A 221 -1.46 4.60 1.94
C VAL A 221 -2.76 5.38 1.64
N ILE A 222 -3.90 4.92 2.19
CA ILE A 222 -5.21 5.55 1.95
C ILE A 222 -5.27 7.01 2.44
N PHE A 223 -4.82 7.28 3.67
CA PHE A 223 -4.87 8.62 4.24
C PHE A 223 -3.81 9.57 3.68
N LEU A 224 -2.63 9.07 3.29
CA LEU A 224 -1.63 9.88 2.58
C LEU A 224 -2.17 10.33 1.21
N LEU A 225 -2.71 9.40 0.42
CA LEU A 225 -3.34 9.71 -0.87
C LEU A 225 -4.50 10.70 -0.69
N MET A 226 -5.43 10.43 0.24
CA MET A 226 -6.56 11.33 0.50
C MET A 226 -6.11 12.73 0.92
N GLY A 227 -5.12 12.83 1.82
CA GLY A 227 -4.58 14.12 2.27
C GLY A 227 -3.93 14.90 1.13
N MET A 228 -3.12 14.24 0.30
CA MET A 228 -2.49 14.88 -0.85
C MET A 228 -3.54 15.29 -1.90
N MET A 229 -4.48 14.41 -2.27
CA MET A 229 -5.58 14.74 -3.20
C MET A 229 -6.38 15.97 -2.75
N ILE A 230 -6.68 16.09 -1.46
CA ILE A 230 -7.34 17.30 -0.91
C ILE A 230 -6.47 18.55 -1.08
N ILE A 231 -5.17 18.48 -0.76
CA ILE A 231 -4.28 19.65 -0.85
C ILE A 231 -4.12 20.11 -2.31
N VAL A 232 -3.87 19.17 -3.23
CA VAL A 232 -3.68 19.44 -4.66
C VAL A 232 -5.00 19.86 -5.32
N GLY A 233 -6.10 19.22 -4.92
CA GLY A 233 -7.47 19.58 -5.28
C GLY A 233 -7.82 21.03 -4.92
N ILE A 234 -7.43 21.51 -3.74
CA ILE A 234 -7.61 22.92 -3.36
C ILE A 234 -6.66 23.84 -4.16
N LEU A 235 -5.40 23.43 -4.35
CA LEU A 235 -4.41 24.24 -5.05
C LEU A 235 -4.74 24.44 -6.53
N LYS A 236 -5.35 23.47 -7.23
CA LYS A 236 -5.64 23.61 -8.68
C LYS A 236 -6.63 24.74 -8.98
N HIS A 237 -7.59 25.02 -8.08
CA HIS A 237 -8.53 26.15 -8.19
C HIS A 237 -7.85 27.53 -8.17
N THR A 238 -6.61 27.62 -7.70
CA THR A 238 -5.83 28.88 -7.67
C THR A 238 -5.23 29.27 -9.02
N GLY A 239 -5.29 28.40 -10.03
CA GLY A 239 -4.68 28.64 -11.35
C GLY A 239 -3.15 28.51 -11.38
N ILE A 240 -2.51 27.96 -10.33
CA ILE A 240 -1.05 27.81 -10.28
C ILE A 240 -0.50 26.96 -11.42
N PHE A 241 -1.14 25.83 -11.77
CA PHE A 241 -0.62 24.90 -12.77
C PHE A 241 -0.58 25.52 -14.17
N GLN A 242 -1.68 26.17 -14.57
CA GLN A 242 -1.79 26.93 -15.81
C GLN A 242 -0.74 28.06 -15.83
N TRP A 243 -0.62 28.82 -14.73
CA TRP A 243 0.39 29.88 -14.62
C TRP A 243 1.83 29.36 -14.72
N CYS A 244 2.14 28.21 -14.11
CA CYS A 244 3.42 27.55 -14.21
C CYS A 244 3.72 27.11 -15.65
N ALA A 245 2.75 26.57 -16.39
CA ALA A 245 2.91 26.20 -17.79
C ALA A 245 3.11 27.43 -18.70
N TYR A 246 2.37 28.52 -18.49
CA TYR A 246 2.67 29.83 -19.11
C TYR A 246 4.11 30.29 -18.80
N LYS A 247 4.58 30.11 -17.56
CA LYS A 247 5.97 30.42 -17.18
C LYS A 247 6.98 29.53 -17.88
N CYS A 248 6.68 28.25 -18.08
CA CYS A 248 7.52 27.35 -18.88
C CYS A 248 7.66 27.87 -20.33
N TYR A 249 6.55 28.27 -20.95
CA TYR A 249 6.57 28.88 -22.29
C TYR A 249 7.37 30.18 -22.35
N GLN A 250 7.14 31.10 -21.40
CA GLN A 250 7.85 32.38 -21.30
C GLN A 250 9.37 32.20 -21.10
N LEU A 251 9.79 31.20 -20.33
CA LEU A 251 11.20 30.87 -20.11
C LEU A 251 11.85 30.22 -21.34
N ALA A 252 11.09 29.43 -22.12
CA ALA A 252 11.58 28.80 -23.34
C ALA A 252 11.86 29.79 -24.49
N ARG A 253 11.23 30.98 -24.49
CA ARG A 253 11.45 32.05 -25.48
C ARG A 253 11.35 31.57 -26.94
N GLY A 254 10.37 30.71 -27.24
CA GLY A 254 10.16 30.12 -28.57
C GLY A 254 11.16 29.01 -28.96
N LYS A 255 12.08 28.57 -28.10
CA LYS A 255 12.95 27.42 -28.39
C LYS A 255 12.28 26.14 -27.93
N ILE A 256 11.73 25.35 -28.84
CA ILE A 256 10.86 24.20 -28.48
C ILE A 256 11.60 23.05 -27.79
N LEU A 257 12.86 22.80 -28.13
CA LEU A 257 13.67 21.86 -27.35
C LEU A 257 13.88 22.34 -25.91
N LEU A 258 14.00 23.65 -25.69
CA LEU A 258 14.11 24.23 -24.35
C LEU A 258 12.74 24.21 -23.64
N LEU A 259 11.64 24.41 -24.36
CA LEU A 259 10.28 24.23 -23.86
C LEU A 259 10.06 22.81 -23.35
N ALA A 260 10.36 21.79 -24.15
CA ALA A 260 10.24 20.39 -23.78
C ALA A 260 11.12 20.06 -22.55
N ILE A 261 12.35 20.59 -22.47
CA ILE A 261 13.22 20.40 -21.30
C ILE A 261 12.65 21.09 -20.05
N ILE A 262 12.12 22.31 -20.17
CA ILE A 262 11.52 23.03 -19.04
C ILE A 262 10.22 22.36 -18.58
N LEU A 263 9.36 21.93 -19.50
CA LEU A 263 8.14 21.18 -19.19
C LEU A 263 8.48 19.85 -18.53
N MET A 264 9.33 19.00 -19.12
CA MET A 264 9.81 17.76 -18.48
C MET A 264 10.41 18.01 -17.09
N SER A 265 11.21 19.07 -16.91
CA SER A 265 11.77 19.43 -15.60
C SER A 265 10.69 19.82 -14.59
N PHE A 266 9.70 20.61 -15.02
CA PHE A 266 8.57 21.00 -14.19
C PHE A 266 7.69 19.80 -13.85
N THR A 267 7.33 18.96 -14.82
CA THR A 267 6.53 17.75 -14.65
C THR A 267 7.22 16.75 -13.70
N ALA A 268 8.54 16.55 -13.83
CA ALA A 268 9.29 15.67 -12.93
C ALA A 268 9.34 16.22 -11.50
N VAL A 269 9.57 17.53 -11.31
CA VAL A 269 9.58 18.14 -9.97
C VAL A 269 8.17 18.22 -9.37
N ALA A 270 7.14 18.46 -10.18
CA ALA A 270 5.75 18.46 -9.75
C ALA A 270 5.34 17.04 -9.30
N SER A 271 5.56 16.04 -10.13
CA SER A 271 5.26 14.64 -9.81
C SER A 271 6.13 14.05 -8.69
N ALA A 272 7.17 14.75 -8.22
CA ALA A 272 7.93 14.35 -7.03
C ALA A 272 7.24 14.74 -5.70
N PHE A 273 6.24 15.64 -5.74
CA PHE A 273 5.49 16.13 -4.56
C PHE A 273 3.96 16.05 -4.72
N LEU A 274 3.50 15.57 -5.87
CA LEU A 274 2.12 15.37 -6.27
C LEU A 274 2.05 14.01 -6.96
N ASP A 275 0.89 13.36 -6.99
CA ASP A 275 0.73 12.14 -7.77
C ASP A 275 0.89 12.40 -9.29
N ASN A 276 1.43 11.41 -9.99
CA ASN A 276 1.66 11.44 -11.44
C ASN A 276 0.35 11.65 -12.24
N VAL A 277 -0.76 11.06 -11.82
CA VAL A 277 -2.08 11.21 -12.47
C VAL A 277 -2.56 12.65 -12.42
N THR A 278 -2.63 13.27 -11.23
CA THR A 278 -3.05 14.67 -11.06
C THR A 278 -2.09 15.64 -11.72
N THR A 279 -0.78 15.39 -11.66
CA THR A 279 0.22 16.17 -12.39
C THR A 279 -0.08 16.21 -13.89
N MET A 280 -0.39 15.05 -14.49
CA MET A 280 -0.69 14.96 -15.92
C MET A 280 -2.10 15.41 -16.29
N LEU A 281 -3.13 15.20 -15.43
CA LEU A 281 -4.48 15.78 -15.58
C LEU A 281 -4.42 17.30 -15.78
N LEU A 282 -3.53 17.96 -15.04
CA LEU A 282 -3.40 19.42 -15.01
C LEU A 282 -2.49 19.99 -16.11
N LEU A 283 -1.44 19.27 -16.49
CA LEU A 283 -0.51 19.72 -17.53
C LEU A 283 -0.94 19.35 -18.95
N THR A 284 -1.54 18.17 -19.15
CA THR A 284 -1.89 17.66 -20.49
C THR A 284 -2.72 18.65 -21.34
N PRO A 285 -3.81 19.25 -20.83
CA PRO A 285 -4.62 20.20 -21.62
C PRO A 285 -3.80 21.41 -22.08
N VAL A 286 -2.92 21.91 -21.21
CA VAL A 286 -2.08 23.08 -21.49
C VAL A 286 -0.96 22.74 -22.47
N THR A 287 -0.30 21.59 -22.31
CA THR A 287 0.71 21.12 -23.27
C THR A 287 0.11 20.87 -24.65
N ILE A 288 -1.15 20.40 -24.74
CA ILE A 288 -1.88 20.30 -26.01
C ILE A 288 -2.08 21.69 -26.64
N GLU A 289 -2.60 22.67 -25.90
CA GLU A 289 -2.85 24.03 -26.41
C GLU A 289 -1.56 24.72 -26.89
N ILE A 290 -0.47 24.57 -26.13
CA ILE A 290 0.86 25.07 -26.49
C ILE A 290 1.39 24.36 -27.75
N ALA A 291 1.24 23.03 -27.87
CA ALA A 291 1.68 22.28 -29.04
C ALA A 291 0.89 22.65 -30.32
N VAL A 292 -0.44 22.78 -30.21
CA VAL A 292 -1.32 23.20 -31.29
C VAL A 292 -0.96 24.61 -31.78
N SER A 293 -0.75 25.55 -30.86
CA SER A 293 -0.34 26.93 -31.18
C SER A 293 1.04 27.00 -31.85
N LEU A 294 1.97 26.10 -31.52
CA LEU A 294 3.27 25.93 -32.18
C LEU A 294 3.20 25.11 -33.49
N ARG A 295 2.01 24.64 -33.87
CA ARG A 295 1.74 23.76 -35.03
C ARG A 295 2.58 22.47 -35.04
N ILE A 296 2.80 21.87 -33.86
CA ILE A 296 3.40 20.54 -33.70
C ILE A 296 2.36 19.53 -33.20
N ALA A 297 2.60 18.24 -33.42
CA ALA A 297 1.76 17.19 -32.84
C ALA A 297 1.95 17.16 -31.31
N PRO A 298 0.88 17.23 -30.49
CA PRO A 298 0.99 17.24 -29.02
C PRO A 298 1.80 16.09 -28.43
N ALA A 299 1.74 14.91 -29.05
CA ALA A 299 2.54 13.73 -28.69
C ALA A 299 4.06 14.00 -28.61
N ALA A 300 4.59 15.00 -29.33
CA ALA A 300 6.01 15.37 -29.29
C ALA A 300 6.43 16.15 -28.02
N LEU A 301 5.46 16.63 -27.21
CA LEU A 301 5.69 17.16 -25.86
C LEU A 301 5.12 16.20 -24.80
N LEU A 302 3.91 15.69 -25.00
CA LEU A 302 3.23 14.80 -24.06
C LEU A 302 3.99 13.49 -23.79
N ILE A 303 4.55 12.81 -24.80
CA ILE A 303 5.29 11.56 -24.56
C ILE A 303 6.53 11.81 -23.69
N PRO A 304 7.40 12.80 -23.99
CA PRO A 304 8.45 13.23 -23.07
C PRO A 304 7.96 13.61 -21.66
N GLU A 305 6.81 14.29 -21.54
CA GLU A 305 6.26 14.69 -20.24
C GLU A 305 5.74 13.51 -19.41
N ILE A 306 5.07 12.52 -20.01
CA ILE A 306 4.70 11.25 -19.34
C ILE A 306 5.95 10.54 -18.81
N LEU A 307 6.99 10.42 -19.64
CA LEU A 307 8.25 9.78 -19.24
C LEU A 307 8.93 10.54 -18.10
N ALA A 308 8.75 11.87 -18.04
CA ALA A 308 9.26 12.72 -16.97
C ALA A 308 8.41 12.68 -15.69
N SER A 309 7.07 12.55 -15.78
CA SER A 309 6.21 12.41 -14.59
C SER A 309 6.56 11.14 -13.84
N ASN A 310 6.65 10.01 -14.53
CA ASN A 310 6.92 8.72 -13.90
C ASN A 310 8.32 8.68 -13.26
N ILE A 311 9.34 9.25 -13.91
CA ILE A 311 10.68 9.43 -13.30
C ILE A 311 10.66 10.37 -12.10
N GLY A 312 9.89 11.47 -12.17
CA GLY A 312 9.69 12.38 -11.05
C GLY A 312 9.02 11.71 -9.85
N GLY A 313 7.95 10.96 -10.12
CA GLY A 313 7.22 10.18 -9.12
C GLY A 313 8.06 9.11 -8.45
N THR A 314 8.94 8.45 -9.22
CA THR A 314 9.91 7.47 -8.68
C THR A 314 10.86 8.10 -7.65
N ALA A 315 11.12 9.41 -7.69
CA ALA A 315 12.16 10.06 -6.89
C ALA A 315 11.82 10.25 -5.40
N THR A 316 10.56 10.08 -4.98
CA THR A 316 10.13 10.26 -3.59
C THR A 316 9.12 9.20 -3.18
N LEU A 317 8.88 9.06 -1.87
CA LEU A 317 7.88 8.17 -1.29
C LEU A 317 6.44 8.44 -1.82
N ILE A 318 6.14 9.64 -2.33
CA ILE A 318 4.75 10.14 -2.49
C ILE A 318 4.34 10.25 -3.96
N GLY A 319 5.29 10.44 -4.87
CA GLY A 319 5.01 10.88 -6.24
C GLY A 319 4.39 9.85 -7.19
N ASP A 320 4.43 8.56 -6.83
CA ASP A 320 3.78 7.46 -7.54
C ASP A 320 3.29 6.44 -6.48
N PRO A 321 2.03 5.96 -6.50
CA PRO A 321 1.53 5.11 -5.41
C PRO A 321 2.30 3.81 -5.13
N PRO A 322 2.96 3.13 -6.09
CA PRO A 322 3.90 2.05 -5.81
C PRO A 322 4.95 2.41 -4.73
N ASN A 323 5.49 3.63 -4.76
CA ASN A 323 6.45 4.08 -3.76
C ASN A 323 5.81 4.19 -2.37
N ILE A 324 4.57 4.71 -2.28
CA ILE A 324 3.82 4.80 -1.03
C ILE A 324 3.60 3.41 -0.44
N MET A 325 3.20 2.44 -1.27
CA MET A 325 2.97 1.05 -0.87
C MET A 325 4.26 0.36 -0.41
N ILE A 326 5.36 0.51 -1.14
CA ILE A 326 6.67 -0.03 -0.77
C ILE A 326 7.14 0.57 0.56
N GLY A 327 7.05 1.89 0.71
CA GLY A 327 7.55 2.58 1.89
C GLY A 327 6.75 2.26 3.15
N SER A 328 5.43 2.18 3.04
CA SER A 328 4.56 1.82 4.16
C SER A 328 4.72 0.35 4.57
N TYR A 329 4.73 -0.59 3.62
CA TYR A 329 4.92 -2.02 3.90
C TYR A 329 6.32 -2.34 4.47
N ALA A 330 7.36 -1.63 4.02
CA ALA A 330 8.73 -1.85 4.47
C ALA A 330 9.21 -0.93 5.61
N GLY A 331 8.37 0.00 6.08
CA GLY A 331 8.73 0.99 7.12
C GLY A 331 9.79 2.02 6.71
N LEU A 332 9.98 2.25 5.40
CA LEU A 332 11.05 3.10 4.85
C LEU A 332 10.66 4.58 4.86
N SER A 333 11.55 5.45 5.29
CA SER A 333 11.26 6.88 5.43
C SER A 333 11.31 7.66 4.11
N PHE A 334 10.63 8.81 4.07
CA PHE A 334 10.67 9.75 2.95
C PHE A 334 12.11 10.14 2.55
N VAL A 335 13.01 10.28 3.54
CA VAL A 335 14.40 10.65 3.31
C VAL A 335 15.19 9.52 2.63
N GLU A 336 14.92 8.26 2.95
CA GLU A 336 15.56 7.11 2.29
C GLU A 336 15.15 7.00 0.82
N PHE A 337 13.87 7.23 0.49
CA PHE A 337 13.42 7.35 -0.90
C PHE A 337 14.19 8.46 -1.64
N VAL A 338 14.31 9.65 -1.05
CA VAL A 338 15.03 10.78 -1.67
C VAL A 338 16.53 10.50 -1.82
N VAL A 339 17.18 9.84 -0.85
CA VAL A 339 18.61 9.53 -0.91
C VAL A 339 18.91 8.43 -1.93
N ASN A 340 18.08 7.39 -2.00
CA ASN A 340 18.37 6.19 -2.79
C ASN A 340 17.80 6.27 -4.22
N LEU A 341 16.63 6.90 -4.42
CA LEU A 341 15.96 6.96 -5.73
C LEU A 341 16.24 8.26 -6.50
N ALA A 342 16.18 9.43 -5.84
CA ALA A 342 16.27 10.71 -6.55
C ALA A 342 17.57 10.93 -7.35
N PRO A 343 18.78 10.49 -6.92
CA PRO A 343 19.99 10.62 -7.75
C PRO A 343 19.88 9.88 -9.08
N VAL A 344 19.30 8.67 -9.06
CA VAL A 344 19.07 7.86 -10.27
C VAL A 344 18.02 8.52 -11.16
N CYS A 345 16.94 9.05 -10.58
CA CYS A 345 15.92 9.78 -11.32
C CYS A 345 16.49 11.04 -12.00
N VAL A 346 17.42 11.76 -11.35
CA VAL A 346 18.13 12.90 -11.96
C VAL A 346 19.00 12.46 -13.14
N VAL A 347 19.75 11.35 -13.00
CA VAL A 347 20.54 10.80 -14.11
C VAL A 347 19.63 10.35 -15.26
N ALA A 348 18.56 9.62 -14.97
CA ALA A 348 17.57 9.18 -15.95
C ALA A 348 16.94 10.38 -16.68
N LEU A 349 16.53 11.44 -15.96
CA LEU A 349 15.96 12.66 -16.54
C LEU A 349 16.95 13.40 -17.46
N VAL A 350 18.24 13.44 -17.12
CA VAL A 350 19.28 13.97 -18.03
C VAL A 350 19.40 13.13 -19.30
N PHE A 351 19.33 11.79 -19.19
CA PHE A 351 19.27 10.91 -20.37
C PHE A 351 17.97 11.09 -21.16
N LEU A 352 16.83 11.37 -20.51
CA LEU A 352 15.56 11.69 -21.17
C LEU A 352 15.67 12.98 -22.00
N PHE A 353 16.33 14.02 -21.49
CA PHE A 353 16.57 15.26 -22.26
C PHE A 353 17.37 14.98 -23.54
N VAL A 354 18.39 14.11 -23.47
CA VAL A 354 19.20 13.70 -24.63
C VAL A 354 18.39 12.82 -25.59
N TYR A 355 17.62 11.87 -25.06
CA TYR A 355 16.77 10.96 -25.83
C TYR A 355 15.68 11.73 -26.60
N THR A 356 14.91 12.55 -25.91
CA THR A 356 13.86 13.44 -26.45
C THR A 356 14.44 14.39 -27.52
N LYS A 357 15.62 14.96 -27.27
CA LYS A 357 16.35 15.78 -28.26
C LYS A 357 16.65 15.03 -29.56
N ILE A 358 16.92 13.72 -29.51
CA ILE A 358 17.28 12.90 -30.67
C ILE A 358 16.02 12.42 -31.40
N VAL A 359 15.04 11.88 -30.69
CA VAL A 359 13.83 11.28 -31.27
C VAL A 359 12.92 12.34 -31.89
N PHE A 360 12.56 13.38 -31.13
CA PHE A 360 11.65 14.43 -31.57
C PHE A 360 12.35 15.58 -32.32
N ALA A 361 13.64 15.41 -32.65
CA ALA A 361 14.47 16.36 -33.40
C ALA A 361 13.85 16.84 -34.73
N LYS A 362 13.02 16.01 -35.36
CA LYS A 362 12.34 16.34 -36.63
C LYS A 362 11.09 17.18 -36.38
N ASP A 363 10.32 16.87 -35.36
CA ASP A 363 9.05 17.52 -35.06
C ASP A 363 9.26 18.91 -34.43
N TYR A 364 10.26 19.06 -33.55
CA TYR A 364 10.70 20.37 -33.04
C TYR A 364 11.28 21.29 -34.14
N LYS A 365 11.58 20.76 -35.34
CA LYS A 365 11.98 21.54 -36.53
C LYS A 365 10.83 21.86 -37.48
N LYS A 366 9.67 21.21 -37.36
CA LYS A 366 8.47 21.50 -38.17
C LYS A 366 7.70 22.73 -37.67
N ALA A 367 7.84 23.02 -36.38
CA ALA A 367 7.10 24.07 -35.71
C ALA A 367 7.25 25.42 -36.40
N ASN A 368 6.14 26.15 -36.48
CA ASN A 368 6.17 27.52 -36.96
C ASN A 368 5.83 28.47 -35.81
N ILE A 369 6.55 29.59 -35.73
CA ILE A 369 6.53 30.47 -34.56
C ILE A 369 6.37 31.92 -35.04
N ASP A 370 5.22 32.18 -35.67
CA ASP A 370 4.89 33.44 -36.35
C ASP A 370 4.94 34.65 -35.40
N ASP A 371 4.46 34.49 -34.15
CA ASP A 371 4.62 35.50 -33.09
C ASP A 371 4.79 34.87 -31.69
N ILE A 372 6.03 34.87 -31.18
CA ILE A 372 6.33 34.47 -29.80
C ILE A 372 5.67 35.41 -28.79
N LYS A 373 5.62 36.72 -29.08
CA LYS A 373 5.26 37.76 -28.10
C LYS A 373 3.75 37.82 -27.89
N GLY A 374 2.98 37.97 -28.96
CA GLY A 374 1.51 37.95 -28.89
C GLY A 374 0.98 36.68 -28.24
N PHE A 375 1.53 35.51 -28.58
CA PHE A 375 1.12 34.26 -27.92
C PHE A 375 1.59 34.16 -26.45
N THR A 376 2.77 34.69 -26.10
CA THR A 376 3.16 34.82 -24.67
C THR A 376 2.21 35.76 -23.92
N GLU A 377 1.65 36.78 -24.58
CA GLU A 377 0.73 37.73 -23.98
C GLU A 377 -0.72 37.21 -23.89
N SER A 378 -1.19 36.40 -24.84
CA SER A 378 -2.48 35.69 -24.72
C SER A 378 -2.43 34.65 -23.58
N LEU A 379 -1.41 33.79 -23.57
CA LEU A 379 -1.19 32.82 -22.47
C LEU A 379 -1.09 33.53 -21.11
N ARG A 380 -0.49 34.72 -21.04
CA ARG A 380 -0.41 35.52 -19.80
C ARG A 380 -1.77 36.03 -19.33
N ALA A 381 -2.67 36.37 -20.25
CA ALA A 381 -3.99 36.89 -19.94
C ALA A 381 -4.94 35.78 -19.45
N GLU A 382 -4.83 34.61 -20.07
CA GLU A 382 -5.66 33.42 -19.80
C GLU A 382 -5.16 32.65 -18.57
N TYR A 383 -3.89 32.24 -18.56
CA TYR A 383 -3.28 31.44 -17.49
C TYR A 383 -2.76 32.31 -16.33
N ARG A 384 -3.69 33.01 -15.69
CA ARG A 384 -3.45 33.84 -14.51
C ARG A 384 -3.80 33.10 -13.21
N ILE A 385 -3.01 33.34 -12.16
CA ILE A 385 -3.38 32.95 -10.79
C ILE A 385 -4.70 33.65 -10.44
N THR A 386 -5.75 32.86 -10.19
CA THR A 386 -7.10 33.31 -9.85
C THR A 386 -7.16 33.79 -8.41
N ASP A 387 -6.59 33.01 -7.47
CA ASP A 387 -6.62 33.28 -6.04
C ASP A 387 -5.23 33.24 -5.42
N ARG A 388 -4.67 34.44 -5.16
CA ARG A 388 -3.36 34.60 -4.52
C ARG A 388 -3.38 34.32 -3.02
N THR A 389 -4.53 34.44 -2.36
CA THR A 389 -4.64 34.28 -0.91
C THR A 389 -4.72 32.81 -0.56
N LEU A 390 -5.57 32.05 -1.26
CA LEU A 390 -5.65 30.60 -1.17
C LEU A 390 -4.33 29.96 -1.60
N LEU A 391 -3.68 30.47 -2.67
CA LEU A 391 -2.37 29.99 -3.09
C LEU A 391 -1.27 30.26 -2.04
N GLY A 392 -1.21 31.47 -1.49
CA GLY A 392 -0.20 31.83 -0.48
C GLY A 392 -0.31 30.95 0.78
N PHE A 393 -1.54 30.68 1.23
CA PHE A 393 -1.77 29.78 2.37
C PHE A 393 -1.51 28.31 2.00
N GLY A 394 -1.94 27.85 0.82
CA GLY A 394 -1.71 26.48 0.35
C GLY A 394 -0.23 26.15 0.14
N LEU A 395 0.58 27.08 -0.36
CA LEU A 395 2.04 26.91 -0.47
C LEU A 395 2.72 26.89 0.91
N LEU A 396 2.24 27.68 1.88
CA LEU A 396 2.70 27.61 3.27
C LEU A 396 2.36 26.25 3.91
N VAL A 397 1.14 25.75 3.71
CA VAL A 397 0.74 24.42 4.17
C VAL A 397 1.57 23.32 3.51
N MET A 398 1.77 23.35 2.19
CA MET A 398 2.65 22.41 1.50
C MET A 398 4.09 22.43 2.05
N ALA A 399 4.64 23.61 2.35
CA ALA A 399 5.97 23.71 2.95
C ALA A 399 6.04 23.08 4.36
N ILE A 400 4.99 23.22 5.17
CA ILE A 400 4.88 22.56 6.49
C ILE A 400 4.75 21.04 6.33
N VAL A 401 3.92 20.58 5.40
CA VAL A 401 3.70 19.15 5.10
C VAL A 401 4.99 18.49 4.62
N VAL A 402 5.72 19.11 3.70
CA VAL A 402 7.04 18.64 3.23
C VAL A 402 8.08 18.66 4.35
N ALA A 403 8.08 19.67 5.24
CA ALA A 403 8.96 19.70 6.40
C ALA A 403 8.65 18.56 7.40
N PHE A 404 7.39 18.19 7.56
CA PHE A 404 7.00 17.01 8.34
C PHE A 404 7.40 15.70 7.64
N PHE A 405 7.23 15.54 6.32
CA PHE A 405 7.76 14.38 5.60
C PHE A 405 9.28 14.24 5.78
N LEU A 406 10.04 15.33 5.67
CA LEU A 406 11.50 15.33 5.89
C LEU A 406 11.93 15.03 7.33
N THR A 407 11.02 15.07 8.31
CA THR A 407 11.33 14.86 9.73
C THR A 407 10.52 13.73 10.39
N HIS A 408 9.68 13.01 9.64
CA HIS A 408 8.67 12.09 10.20
C HIS A 408 9.27 10.99 11.10
N SER A 409 10.46 10.48 10.72
CA SER A 409 11.22 9.47 11.48
C SER A 409 11.79 9.98 12.81
N VAL A 410 11.96 11.30 12.98
CA VAL A 410 12.35 11.94 14.25
C VAL A 410 11.16 12.08 15.20
N TRP A 411 9.94 12.17 14.66
CA TRP A 411 8.70 12.28 15.42
C TRP A 411 8.05 10.93 15.73
N HIS A 412 8.56 9.83 15.14
CA HIS A 412 7.90 8.51 15.11
C HIS A 412 6.44 8.61 14.65
N MET A 413 6.22 9.38 13.58
CA MET A 413 4.90 9.73 13.06
C MET A 413 4.78 9.29 11.61
N GLU A 414 3.63 8.71 11.25
CA GLU A 414 3.33 8.33 9.88
C GLU A 414 3.14 9.51 8.93
N VAL A 415 3.56 9.33 7.68
CA VAL A 415 3.46 10.37 6.63
C VAL A 415 2.00 10.77 6.34
N SER A 416 1.07 9.82 6.43
CA SER A 416 -0.37 10.12 6.33
C SER A 416 -0.84 11.17 7.34
N VAL A 417 -0.31 11.19 8.57
CA VAL A 417 -0.69 12.15 9.61
C VAL A 417 -0.30 13.57 9.21
N ALA A 418 0.89 13.76 8.61
CA ALA A 418 1.32 15.04 8.08
C ALA A 418 0.42 15.53 6.93
N ALA A 419 0.07 14.63 6.01
CA ALA A 419 -0.80 14.94 4.87
C ALA A 419 -2.24 15.27 5.30
N LEU A 420 -2.84 14.48 6.20
CA LEU A 420 -4.16 14.76 6.77
C LEU A 420 -4.18 16.07 7.57
N PHE A 421 -3.13 16.37 8.34
CA PHE A 421 -3.02 17.63 9.07
C PHE A 421 -3.01 18.82 8.10
N GLY A 422 -2.16 18.80 7.08
CA GLY A 422 -2.11 19.84 6.04
C GLY A 422 -3.43 19.98 5.28
N ALA A 423 -4.02 18.85 4.87
CA ALA A 423 -5.32 18.80 4.22
C ALA A 423 -6.41 19.45 5.08
N SER A 424 -6.49 19.10 6.36
CA SER A 424 -7.49 19.66 7.29
C SER A 424 -7.33 21.17 7.49
N LEU A 425 -6.09 21.68 7.58
CA LEU A 425 -5.80 23.11 7.68
C LEU A 425 -6.21 23.87 6.41
N LEU A 426 -5.80 23.40 5.24
CA LEU A 426 -6.07 24.07 3.96
C LEU A 426 -7.55 24.00 3.60
N PHE A 427 -8.21 22.87 3.87
CA PHE A 427 -9.65 22.69 3.66
C PHE A 427 -10.46 23.58 4.61
N THR A 428 -10.14 23.59 5.91
CA THR A 428 -10.78 24.49 6.87
C THR A 428 -10.61 25.95 6.48
N PHE A 429 -9.39 26.37 6.09
CA PHE A 429 -9.13 27.73 5.63
C PHE A 429 -9.98 28.09 4.40
N GLY A 430 -9.98 27.24 3.37
CA GLY A 430 -10.74 27.48 2.14
C GLY A 430 -12.25 27.58 2.38
N LEU A 431 -12.80 26.73 3.25
CA LEU A 431 -14.22 26.73 3.62
C LEU A 431 -14.60 27.99 4.42
N VAL A 432 -13.87 28.29 5.51
CA VAL A 432 -14.15 29.46 6.37
C VAL A 432 -14.01 30.77 5.59
N THR A 433 -13.10 30.84 4.63
CA THR A 433 -12.92 32.01 3.76
C THR A 433 -13.82 32.02 2.51
N ASN A 434 -14.71 31.02 2.35
CA ASN A 434 -15.61 30.84 1.21
C ASN A 434 -14.88 30.86 -0.16
N ARG A 435 -13.68 30.29 -0.21
CA ARG A 435 -12.80 30.21 -1.40
C ARG A 435 -13.02 28.93 -2.21
N ILE A 436 -13.54 27.89 -1.57
CA ILE A 436 -13.84 26.57 -2.16
C ILE A 436 -15.23 26.11 -1.71
N ASN A 437 -15.87 25.27 -2.50
CA ASN A 437 -17.11 24.60 -2.14
C ASN A 437 -16.80 23.20 -1.60
N LEU A 438 -17.35 22.86 -0.42
CA LEU A 438 -17.20 21.56 0.24
C LEU A 438 -17.55 20.40 -0.69
N LEU A 439 -18.72 20.48 -1.33
CA LEU A 439 -19.25 19.40 -2.16
C LEU A 439 -18.43 19.26 -3.44
N GLU A 440 -18.04 20.37 -4.06
CA GLU A 440 -17.26 20.36 -5.29
C GLU A 440 -15.89 19.72 -5.10
N LEU A 441 -15.19 20.04 -4.00
CA LEU A 441 -13.90 19.41 -3.69
C LEU A 441 -14.08 17.90 -3.43
N ILE A 442 -15.07 17.53 -2.61
CA ILE A 442 -15.31 16.13 -2.26
C ILE A 442 -15.76 15.31 -3.47
N GLU A 443 -16.56 15.86 -4.37
CA GLU A 443 -17.15 15.15 -5.52
C GLU A 443 -16.18 15.06 -6.73
N LYS A 444 -15.42 16.13 -7.01
CA LYS A 444 -14.64 16.24 -8.26
C LYS A 444 -13.13 16.18 -8.07
N ASP A 445 -12.64 16.43 -6.85
CA ASP A 445 -11.22 16.70 -6.62
C ASP A 445 -10.52 15.65 -5.74
N ILE A 446 -11.30 14.72 -5.14
CA ILE A 446 -10.81 13.51 -4.48
C ILE A 446 -11.07 12.30 -5.39
N GLU A 447 -10.04 11.53 -5.73
CA GLU A 447 -10.20 10.31 -6.54
C GLU A 447 -10.72 9.13 -5.72
N TRP A 448 -12.00 9.15 -5.35
CA TRP A 448 -12.66 8.05 -4.63
C TRP A 448 -12.50 6.70 -5.34
N THR A 449 -12.50 6.68 -6.67
CA THR A 449 -12.23 5.49 -7.49
C THR A 449 -10.85 4.90 -7.21
N THR A 450 -9.83 5.75 -7.07
CA THR A 450 -8.45 5.33 -6.77
C THR A 450 -8.33 4.89 -5.32
N LEU A 451 -8.91 5.62 -4.34
CA LEU A 451 -8.91 5.20 -2.93
C LEU A 451 -9.63 3.85 -2.71
N LEU A 452 -10.82 3.67 -3.30
CA LEU A 452 -11.55 2.39 -3.27
C LEU A 452 -10.76 1.26 -3.94
N PHE A 453 -10.03 1.56 -5.03
CA PHE A 453 -9.21 0.57 -5.73
C PHE A 453 -8.11 0.01 -4.83
N PHE A 454 -7.39 0.86 -4.09
CA PHE A 454 -6.39 0.41 -3.10
C PHE A 454 -7.00 -0.49 -2.03
N MET A 455 -8.10 -0.08 -1.39
CA MET A 455 -8.73 -0.86 -0.32
C MET A 455 -9.14 -2.27 -0.79
N PHE A 456 -9.76 -2.40 -1.97
CA PHE A 456 -10.13 -3.70 -2.50
C PHE A 456 -8.94 -4.50 -3.07
N LEU A 457 -7.92 -3.84 -3.59
CA LEU A 457 -6.68 -4.47 -4.04
C LEU A 457 -5.91 -5.09 -2.86
N PHE A 458 -5.84 -4.40 -1.72
CA PHE A 458 -5.22 -4.94 -0.50
C PHE A 458 -5.93 -6.20 0.01
N ILE A 459 -7.27 -6.18 0.10
CA ILE A 459 -8.08 -7.37 0.45
C ILE A 459 -7.79 -8.53 -0.52
N LEU A 460 -7.70 -8.23 -1.82
CA LEU A 460 -7.49 -9.22 -2.87
C LEU A 460 -6.07 -9.81 -2.87
N VAL A 461 -5.05 -9.03 -2.48
CA VAL A 461 -3.68 -9.53 -2.25
C VAL A 461 -3.62 -10.37 -0.96
N ALA A 462 -4.23 -9.91 0.13
CA ALA A 462 -4.28 -10.67 1.38
C ALA A 462 -4.96 -12.04 1.23
N GLY A 463 -5.97 -12.17 0.36
CA GLY A 463 -6.60 -13.46 0.05
C GLY A 463 -5.67 -14.48 -0.63
N VAL A 464 -4.68 -14.02 -1.40
CA VAL A 464 -3.64 -14.90 -2.00
C VAL A 464 -2.39 -15.07 -1.13
N GLU A 465 -2.16 -14.15 -0.19
CA GLU A 465 -1.16 -14.27 0.87
C GLU A 465 -1.60 -15.30 1.93
N GLU A 466 -2.81 -15.17 2.49
CA GLU A 466 -3.36 -16.11 3.49
C GLU A 466 -3.53 -17.53 2.95
N THR A 467 -3.71 -17.70 1.63
CA THR A 467 -3.75 -19.03 0.99
C THR A 467 -2.39 -19.56 0.53
N GLY A 468 -1.33 -18.74 0.50
CA GLY A 468 0.05 -19.18 0.23
C GLY A 468 0.47 -19.21 -1.25
N LEU A 469 -0.25 -18.52 -2.15
CA LEU A 469 0.20 -18.37 -3.55
C LEU A 469 1.51 -17.59 -3.63
N LEU A 470 1.64 -16.52 -2.84
CA LEU A 470 2.83 -15.66 -2.86
C LEU A 470 4.08 -16.42 -2.41
N ASP A 471 3.94 -17.37 -1.48
CA ASP A 471 5.02 -18.22 -0.98
C ASP A 471 5.62 -19.10 -2.09
N ILE A 472 4.76 -19.67 -2.95
CA ILE A 472 5.18 -20.48 -4.11
C ILE A 472 5.93 -19.62 -5.14
N VAL A 473 5.46 -18.40 -5.39
CA VAL A 473 6.15 -17.45 -6.29
C VAL A 473 7.50 -17.03 -5.70
N ALA A 474 7.55 -16.78 -4.39
CA ALA A 474 8.75 -16.35 -3.69
C ALA A 474 9.84 -17.43 -3.69
N ASP A 475 9.49 -18.70 -3.46
CA ASP A 475 10.42 -19.83 -3.61
C ASP A 475 10.86 -20.05 -5.05
N TRP A 476 9.99 -19.83 -6.04
CA TRP A 476 10.37 -19.88 -7.45
C TRP A 476 11.39 -18.80 -7.80
N VAL A 477 11.18 -17.55 -7.38
CA VAL A 477 12.15 -16.45 -7.56
C VAL A 477 13.46 -16.73 -6.81
N ARG A 478 13.40 -17.25 -5.58
CA ARG A 478 14.58 -17.68 -4.80
C ARG A 478 15.39 -18.74 -5.53
N SER A 479 14.72 -19.71 -6.18
CA SER A 479 15.37 -20.77 -6.97
C SER A 479 16.06 -20.23 -8.22
N LEU A 480 15.45 -19.25 -8.92
CA LEU A 480 16.02 -18.59 -10.09
C LEU A 480 17.19 -17.66 -9.73
N ALA A 481 17.14 -17.03 -8.56
CA ALA A 481 18.22 -16.19 -8.04
C ALA A 481 19.44 -16.99 -7.57
N GLY A 482 19.28 -18.28 -7.27
CA GLY A 482 20.34 -19.13 -6.72
C GLY A 482 20.92 -18.64 -5.39
N GLY A 483 20.17 -17.82 -4.64
CA GLY A 483 20.63 -17.15 -3.43
C GLY A 483 21.64 -16.00 -3.66
N ASN A 484 21.90 -15.59 -4.90
CA ASN A 484 22.85 -14.53 -5.22
C ASN A 484 22.18 -13.15 -5.24
N LEU A 485 22.65 -12.21 -4.42
CA LEU A 485 22.13 -10.85 -4.30
C LEU A 485 22.10 -10.09 -5.65
N VAL A 486 23.18 -10.17 -6.44
CA VAL A 486 23.28 -9.51 -7.77
C VAL A 486 22.22 -10.04 -8.73
N MET A 487 22.00 -11.36 -8.72
CA MET A 487 20.95 -11.99 -9.52
C MET A 487 19.55 -11.59 -9.03
N SER A 488 19.37 -11.47 -7.72
CA SER A 488 18.11 -11.05 -7.10
C SER A 488 17.75 -9.61 -7.44
N ILE A 489 18.70 -8.68 -7.36
CA ILE A 489 18.56 -7.29 -7.80
C ILE A 489 18.15 -7.24 -9.28
N CYS A 490 18.87 -7.97 -10.15
CA CYS A 490 18.58 -8.01 -11.58
C CYS A 490 17.20 -8.60 -11.88
N LEU A 491 16.82 -9.70 -11.21
CA LEU A 491 15.52 -10.34 -11.39
C LEU A 491 14.38 -9.43 -10.94
N ILE A 492 14.42 -8.90 -9.71
CA ILE A 492 13.37 -8.00 -9.21
C ILE A 492 13.26 -6.76 -10.11
N LEU A 493 14.36 -6.12 -10.47
CA LEU A 493 14.34 -4.92 -11.31
C LEU A 493 13.78 -5.20 -12.73
N TRP A 494 14.33 -6.18 -13.44
CA TRP A 494 13.97 -6.41 -14.85
C TRP A 494 12.64 -7.15 -15.03
N VAL A 495 12.27 -8.06 -14.13
CA VAL A 495 10.92 -8.68 -14.16
C VAL A 495 9.87 -7.62 -13.85
N SER A 496 10.09 -6.78 -12.82
CA SER A 496 9.17 -5.68 -12.51
C SER A 496 9.06 -4.68 -13.67
N ALA A 497 10.18 -4.30 -14.28
CA ALA A 497 10.19 -3.41 -15.44
C ALA A 497 9.39 -3.96 -16.64
N ILE A 498 9.56 -5.25 -16.94
CA ILE A 498 8.89 -5.87 -18.09
C ILE A 498 7.41 -6.13 -17.78
N MET A 499 7.07 -6.59 -16.57
CA MET A 499 5.67 -6.85 -16.19
C MET A 499 4.88 -5.55 -16.07
N SER A 500 5.43 -4.54 -15.39
CA SER A 500 4.81 -3.21 -15.26
C SER A 500 4.81 -2.40 -16.56
N ALA A 501 5.45 -2.87 -17.64
CA ALA A 501 5.25 -2.29 -18.97
C ALA A 501 3.89 -2.67 -19.57
N PHE A 502 3.34 -3.84 -19.22
CA PHE A 502 2.10 -4.40 -19.78
C PHE A 502 0.96 -4.51 -18.76
N VAL A 503 1.18 -4.09 -17.52
CA VAL A 503 0.22 -4.05 -16.42
C VAL A 503 0.40 -2.73 -15.68
N ASP A 504 -0.70 -2.14 -15.18
CA ASP A 504 -0.66 -0.97 -14.28
C ASP A 504 0.32 -1.22 -13.11
N ASN A 505 1.20 -0.25 -12.86
CA ASN A 505 2.26 -0.31 -11.87
C ASN A 505 1.75 -0.56 -10.44
N ILE A 506 0.51 -0.19 -10.12
CA ILE A 506 -0.10 -0.36 -8.80
C ILE A 506 -0.40 -1.83 -8.45
N PRO A 507 -1.28 -2.57 -9.17
CA PRO A 507 -1.59 -3.97 -8.85
C PRO A 507 -0.38 -4.90 -9.00
N PHE A 508 0.54 -4.59 -9.90
CA PHE A 508 1.81 -5.32 -9.99
C PHE A 508 2.61 -5.18 -8.68
N THR A 509 2.88 -3.95 -8.25
CA THR A 509 3.66 -3.69 -7.02
C THR A 509 3.03 -4.35 -5.79
N ALA A 510 1.69 -4.29 -5.68
CA ALA A 510 0.94 -4.91 -4.59
C ALA A 510 1.28 -6.40 -4.38
N THR A 511 1.39 -7.18 -5.47
CA THR A 511 1.76 -8.60 -5.40
C THR A 511 3.22 -8.83 -5.01
N MET A 512 4.09 -7.87 -5.33
CA MET A 512 5.53 -8.01 -5.12
C MET A 512 5.97 -7.65 -3.70
N LEU A 513 5.14 -6.94 -2.90
CA LEU A 513 5.55 -6.54 -1.54
C LEU A 513 5.91 -7.76 -0.65
N PRO A 514 5.06 -8.80 -0.50
CA PRO A 514 5.39 -9.93 0.38
C PRO A 514 6.51 -10.80 -0.19
N ILE A 515 6.61 -10.88 -1.52
CA ILE A 515 7.68 -11.58 -2.24
C ILE A 515 9.03 -10.89 -1.96
N VAL A 516 9.11 -9.57 -2.09
CA VAL A 516 10.34 -8.81 -1.83
C VAL A 516 10.68 -8.80 -0.34
N ALA A 517 9.70 -8.76 0.57
CA ALA A 517 9.95 -8.88 2.01
C ALA A 517 10.59 -10.22 2.38
N TYR A 518 10.02 -11.35 1.93
CA TYR A 518 10.63 -12.68 2.12
C TYR A 518 12.04 -12.75 1.50
N LEU A 519 12.20 -12.31 0.26
CA LEU A 519 13.49 -12.32 -0.43
C LEU A 519 14.54 -11.46 0.29
N THR A 520 14.13 -10.35 0.90
CA THR A 520 14.99 -9.49 1.73
C THR A 520 15.47 -10.19 3.01
N GLN A 521 14.67 -11.10 3.57
CA GLN A 521 15.02 -11.89 4.75
C GLN A 521 15.89 -13.14 4.43
N VAL A 522 15.72 -13.76 3.25
CA VAL A 522 16.37 -15.05 2.94
C VAL A 522 17.56 -14.99 1.96
N ILE A 523 17.87 -13.83 1.40
CA ILE A 523 19.06 -13.61 0.54
C ILE A 523 20.13 -12.86 1.35
N PRO A 524 21.31 -13.46 1.57
CA PRO A 524 22.41 -12.81 2.30
C PRO A 524 22.79 -11.46 1.67
N GLY A 525 22.84 -10.42 2.51
CA GLY A 525 23.18 -9.05 2.09
C GLY A 525 22.02 -8.23 1.50
N ALA A 526 20.81 -8.79 1.36
CA ALA A 526 19.62 -8.00 0.98
C ALA A 526 19.10 -7.09 2.11
N GLU A 527 19.56 -7.32 3.35
CA GLU A 527 19.25 -6.59 4.59
C GLU A 527 19.36 -5.05 4.49
N ASN A 528 20.15 -4.54 3.54
CA ASN A 528 20.31 -3.12 3.23
C ASN A 528 19.11 -2.49 2.46
N GLY A 529 18.06 -3.26 2.20
CA GLY A 529 16.84 -2.82 1.53
C GLY A 529 16.95 -2.69 0.00
N VAL A 530 18.05 -3.12 -0.63
CA VAL A 530 18.28 -2.93 -2.08
C VAL A 530 17.17 -3.50 -2.97
N LEU A 531 16.50 -4.57 -2.53
CA LEU A 531 15.40 -5.19 -3.29
C LEU A 531 14.13 -4.31 -3.34
N TRP A 532 13.92 -3.45 -2.33
CA TRP A 532 12.84 -2.45 -2.35
C TRP A 532 13.10 -1.37 -3.39
N TRP A 533 14.35 -0.89 -3.50
CA TRP A 533 14.75 0.06 -4.54
C TRP A 533 14.70 -0.57 -5.94
N ALA A 534 15.07 -1.85 -6.07
CA ALA A 534 14.92 -2.62 -7.30
C ALA A 534 13.44 -2.74 -7.72
N LEU A 535 12.52 -2.96 -6.77
CA LEU A 535 11.07 -2.99 -7.05
C LEU A 535 10.54 -1.60 -7.42
N ALA A 536 10.93 -0.54 -6.69
CA ALA A 536 10.51 0.83 -6.95
C ALA A 536 10.92 1.32 -8.36
N PHE A 537 12.21 1.20 -8.71
CA PHE A 537 12.66 1.47 -10.08
C PHE A 537 11.98 0.55 -11.09
N GLY A 538 11.82 -0.73 -10.76
CA GLY A 538 11.20 -1.73 -11.62
C GLY A 538 9.77 -1.36 -12.02
N ALA A 539 8.89 -1.12 -11.05
CA ALA A 539 7.51 -0.73 -11.31
C ALA A 539 7.43 0.67 -11.96
N CYS A 540 8.00 1.70 -11.33
CA CYS A 540 7.80 3.08 -11.75
C CYS A 540 8.52 3.42 -13.07
N PHE A 541 9.71 2.85 -13.35
CA PHE A 541 10.31 2.99 -14.68
C PHE A 541 9.69 2.02 -15.68
N GLY A 542 9.27 0.81 -15.27
CA GLY A 542 8.56 -0.17 -16.11
C GLY A 542 7.26 0.38 -16.69
N GLY A 543 6.52 1.15 -15.89
CA GLY A 543 5.30 1.85 -16.32
C GLY A 543 5.48 2.77 -17.53
N ASN A 544 6.71 3.17 -17.88
CA ASN A 544 7.01 3.89 -19.11
C ASN A 544 6.96 3.02 -20.38
N GLY A 545 6.91 1.70 -20.28
CA GLY A 545 7.07 0.80 -21.42
C GLY A 545 5.96 0.90 -22.47
N THR A 546 4.69 1.02 -22.05
CA THR A 546 3.54 1.09 -22.95
C THR A 546 2.47 2.09 -22.45
N MET A 547 1.39 2.25 -23.23
CA MET A 547 0.30 3.18 -22.86
C MET A 547 -0.45 2.78 -21.59
N ILE A 548 -0.39 1.50 -21.17
CA ILE A 548 -1.15 0.94 -20.05
C ILE A 548 -0.30 0.63 -18.80
N GLY A 549 1.03 0.79 -18.88
CA GLY A 549 1.94 0.43 -17.78
C GLY A 549 1.88 1.34 -16.55
N ALA A 550 1.35 2.55 -16.71
CA ALA A 550 1.08 3.47 -15.59
C ALA A 550 -0.16 4.31 -15.89
N SER A 551 -0.94 4.59 -14.86
CA SER A 551 -2.24 5.28 -14.95
C SER A 551 -2.14 6.67 -15.60
N ALA A 552 -1.04 7.40 -15.31
CA ALA A 552 -0.76 8.71 -15.87
C ALA A 552 -0.61 8.68 -17.41
N ASN A 553 -0.11 7.58 -17.97
CA ASN A 553 0.00 7.38 -19.42
C ASN A 553 -1.41 7.31 -20.04
N VAL A 554 -2.27 6.43 -19.51
CA VAL A 554 -3.65 6.22 -19.98
C VAL A 554 -4.44 7.52 -19.95
N VAL A 555 -4.39 8.24 -18.81
CA VAL A 555 -5.11 9.49 -18.61
C VAL A 555 -4.61 10.59 -19.55
N THR A 556 -3.29 10.76 -19.71
CA THR A 556 -2.72 11.73 -20.65
C THR A 556 -3.19 11.49 -22.09
N LEU A 557 -3.17 10.21 -22.51
CA LEU A 557 -3.48 9.83 -23.88
C LEU A 557 -4.99 9.85 -24.16
N GLY A 558 -5.82 9.55 -23.16
CA GLY A 558 -7.28 9.72 -23.23
C GLY A 558 -7.71 11.19 -23.34
N ILE A 559 -7.03 12.12 -22.64
CA ILE A 559 -7.23 13.57 -22.84
C ILE A 559 -6.78 13.98 -24.24
N ALA A 560 -5.62 13.50 -24.71
CA ALA A 560 -5.12 13.81 -26.04
C ALA A 560 -6.05 13.30 -27.15
N GLU A 561 -6.59 12.09 -27.03
CA GLU A 561 -7.61 11.54 -27.92
C GLU A 561 -8.92 12.34 -27.88
N SER A 562 -9.41 12.70 -26.68
CA SER A 562 -10.58 13.56 -26.49
C SER A 562 -10.41 14.96 -27.12
N ALA A 563 -9.19 15.46 -27.16
CA ALA A 563 -8.81 16.72 -27.84
C ALA A 563 -8.58 16.56 -29.37
N GLY A 564 -8.77 15.37 -29.93
CA GLY A 564 -8.61 15.09 -31.36
C GLY A 564 -7.20 14.66 -31.81
N PHE A 565 -6.31 14.33 -30.87
CA PHE A 565 -4.91 13.95 -31.13
C PHE A 565 -4.58 12.52 -30.63
N PRO A 566 -5.29 11.47 -31.11
CA PRO A 566 -5.10 10.10 -30.64
C PRO A 566 -3.69 9.55 -30.95
N VAL A 567 -3.07 8.93 -29.94
CA VAL A 567 -1.77 8.25 -30.08
C VAL A 567 -1.99 6.74 -30.15
N ARG A 568 -1.42 6.09 -31.17
CA ARG A 568 -1.55 4.62 -31.33
C ARG A 568 -0.59 3.88 -30.40
N PHE A 569 -1.05 2.80 -29.78
CA PHE A 569 -0.26 1.92 -28.90
C PHE A 569 1.17 1.64 -29.39
N PHE A 570 1.31 1.09 -30.60
CA PHE A 570 2.63 0.77 -31.18
C PHE A 570 3.48 2.01 -31.51
N ALA A 571 2.90 3.19 -31.67
CA ALA A 571 3.64 4.43 -31.89
C ALA A 571 4.19 4.98 -30.55
N PHE A 572 3.41 4.92 -29.47
CA PHE A 572 3.89 5.21 -28.12
C PHE A 572 4.97 4.22 -27.70
N MET A 573 4.65 2.91 -27.69
CA MET A 573 5.54 1.84 -27.23
C MET A 573 6.90 1.85 -27.95
N LYS A 574 6.94 2.11 -29.26
CA LYS A 574 8.21 2.18 -30.02
C LYS A 574 9.17 3.26 -29.51
N VAL A 575 8.66 4.34 -28.92
CA VAL A 575 9.47 5.40 -28.29
C VAL A 575 9.67 5.08 -26.80
N ALA A 576 8.57 4.86 -26.09
CA ALA A 576 8.56 4.76 -24.64
C ALA A 576 9.28 3.50 -24.11
N PHE A 577 9.08 2.33 -24.73
CA PHE A 577 9.75 1.08 -24.37
C PHE A 577 11.28 1.11 -24.57
N LEU A 578 11.75 1.80 -25.62
CA LEU A 578 13.19 1.98 -25.82
C LEU A 578 13.79 2.86 -24.72
N TYR A 579 13.06 3.88 -24.27
CA TYR A 579 13.51 4.72 -23.17
C TYR A 579 13.40 4.00 -21.80
N MET A 580 12.36 3.21 -21.57
CA MET A 580 12.22 2.32 -20.40
C MET A 580 13.46 1.41 -20.24
N ILE A 581 13.94 0.77 -21.30
CA ILE A 581 15.17 -0.03 -21.25
C ILE A 581 16.39 0.82 -20.81
N ILE A 582 16.47 2.08 -21.24
CA ILE A 582 17.57 3.00 -20.87
C ILE A 582 17.48 3.39 -19.39
N SER A 583 16.31 3.80 -18.88
CA SER A 583 16.16 4.18 -17.48
C SER A 583 16.32 3.00 -16.53
N VAL A 584 15.81 1.81 -16.89
CA VAL A 584 15.99 0.57 -16.11
C VAL A 584 17.44 0.10 -16.14
N ALA A 585 18.16 0.24 -17.26
CA ALA A 585 19.60 -0.04 -17.31
C ALA A 585 20.42 0.94 -16.45
N ILE A 586 20.04 2.23 -16.39
CA ILE A 586 20.65 3.23 -15.48
C ILE A 586 20.42 2.82 -14.02
N ALA A 587 19.20 2.44 -13.64
CA ALA A 587 18.91 1.93 -12.30
C ALA A 587 19.70 0.65 -11.97
N ASN A 588 19.80 -0.31 -12.91
CA ASN A 588 20.54 -1.56 -12.70
C ASN A 588 22.02 -1.30 -12.44
N VAL A 589 22.64 -0.44 -13.27
CA VAL A 589 24.05 -0.07 -13.10
C VAL A 589 24.27 0.72 -11.81
N TRP A 590 23.32 1.56 -11.38
CA TRP A 590 23.42 2.25 -10.10
C TRP A 590 23.35 1.28 -8.91
N LEU A 591 22.33 0.43 -8.84
CA LEU A 591 22.17 -0.53 -7.74
C LEU A 591 23.41 -1.41 -7.59
N LEU A 592 23.92 -1.97 -8.70
CA LEU A 592 25.11 -2.84 -8.72
C LEU A 592 26.46 -2.12 -8.52
N MET A 593 26.48 -0.79 -8.33
CA MET A 593 27.68 -0.02 -7.96
C MET A 593 27.66 0.49 -6.52
N PHE A 594 26.48 0.57 -5.89
CA PHE A 594 26.29 1.17 -4.56
C PHE A 594 25.74 0.18 -3.51
N TYR A 595 25.36 -1.04 -3.92
CA TYR A 595 24.91 -2.15 -3.08
C TYR A 595 25.54 -3.48 -3.53
#